data_AF-A0A819XEW0-F1
#
_entry.id   AF-A0A819XEW0-F1
#
_cell.length_a   1.000
_cell.length_b   1.000
_cell.length_c   1.000
_cell.angle_alpha   90.00
_cell.angle_beta   90.00
_cell.angle_gamma   90.00
#
_symmetry.space_group_name_H-M   'P 1'
#
loop_
_entity.id
_entity.type
_entity.pdbx_description
1 polymer ?
#
loop_
_entity_poly.entity_id
_entity_poly.type
_entity_poly.pdbx_seq_one_letter_code
_entity_poly.pdbx_strand_id
1 'polypeptide(L)'
;MPPKSRRQAHAQAAALGRHHSQDHLLSFEKEYDSITPMDIEDGKQEYGEQEEDDDVADGMDFKDKMDLPSIGDVFELCKRGCGSRKLSVLLYMVLRHFGHTWRAIDALLHDIDGNQCRVAHKWTKSFLTGDFNAFEDDGRDGKHSDGFYDLFPELETEAKVFVIESCSKKSADFSAIDLAKYLDKRFYELTQASKINDTLVRSSESCRLDLRRWGA
;
A
#
# COMPACT_ATOMS: atom_id res chain seq x y z
N MET A 1 34.58 -15.70 -5.46
CA MET A 1 33.19 -15.61 -4.94
C MET A 1 32.24 -15.79 -6.10
N PRO A 2 31.21 -16.64 -5.99
CA PRO A 2 30.22 -16.80 -7.06
C PRO A 2 29.40 -15.51 -7.24
N PRO A 3 29.01 -15.14 -8.47
CA PRO A 3 28.22 -13.95 -8.73
C PRO A 3 26.80 -14.10 -8.17
N LYS A 4 26.31 -13.07 -7.45
CA LYS A 4 24.94 -13.01 -6.92
C LYS A 4 23.93 -13.11 -8.07
N SER A 5 22.86 -13.87 -7.88
CA SER A 5 21.81 -13.95 -8.89
C SER A 5 21.08 -12.61 -8.99
N ARG A 6 20.55 -12.29 -10.19
CA ARG A 6 19.79 -11.05 -10.44
C ARG A 6 18.60 -10.88 -9.48
N ARG A 7 18.00 -11.98 -9.02
CA ARG A 7 16.92 -11.98 -8.00
C ARG A 7 17.44 -11.60 -6.61
N GLN A 8 18.61 -12.10 -6.21
CA GLN A 8 19.22 -11.76 -4.91
C GLN A 8 19.61 -10.29 -4.82
N ALA A 9 20.12 -9.71 -5.91
CA ALA A 9 20.43 -8.28 -5.96
C ALA A 9 19.17 -7.40 -5.83
N HIS A 10 18.06 -7.82 -6.44
CA HIS A 10 16.78 -7.09 -6.38
C HIS A 10 16.15 -7.16 -4.97
N ALA A 11 16.18 -8.33 -4.32
CA ALA A 11 15.70 -8.49 -2.94
C ALA A 11 16.51 -7.65 -1.94
N GLN A 12 17.84 -7.58 -2.11
CA GLN A 12 18.71 -6.78 -1.26
C GLN A 12 18.41 -5.28 -1.37
N ALA A 13 18.15 -4.77 -2.59
CA ALA A 13 17.76 -3.38 -2.80
C ALA A 13 16.38 -3.05 -2.21
N ALA A 14 15.41 -3.97 -2.34
CA ALA A 14 14.07 -3.79 -1.77
C ALA A 14 14.07 -3.78 -0.23
N ALA A 15 14.92 -4.60 0.41
CA ALA A 15 15.07 -4.61 1.87
C ALA A 15 15.71 -3.32 2.39
N LEU A 16 16.71 -2.78 1.69
CA LEU A 16 17.36 -1.51 2.06
C LEU A 16 16.45 -0.30 1.86
N GLY A 17 15.59 -0.31 0.83
CA GLY A 17 14.65 0.79 0.57
C GLY A 17 13.54 0.96 1.62
N ARG A 18 13.13 -0.13 2.29
CA ARG A 18 12.08 -0.07 3.33
C ARG A 18 12.52 0.65 4.60
N HIS A 19 13.81 0.66 4.91
CA HIS A 19 14.33 1.40 6.07
C HIS A 19 14.24 2.92 5.92
N HIS A 20 14.21 3.44 4.69
CA HIS A 20 14.15 4.89 4.45
C HIS A 20 12.74 5.47 4.56
N SER A 21 11.70 4.62 4.48
CA SER A 21 10.30 5.06 4.45
C SER A 21 9.67 5.25 5.82
N GLN A 22 10.26 4.72 6.90
CA GLN A 22 9.71 4.88 8.26
C GLN A 22 10.10 6.21 8.91
N ASP A 23 11.32 6.70 8.68
CA ASP A 23 11.80 7.95 9.29
C ASP A 23 11.13 9.21 8.71
N HIS A 24 10.58 9.12 7.49
CA HIS A 24 9.96 10.24 6.79
C HIS A 24 8.48 10.47 7.14
N LEU A 25 7.84 9.51 7.83
CA LEU A 25 6.42 9.58 8.23
C LEU A 25 6.24 10.42 9.51
N LEU A 26 7.22 10.40 10.42
CA LEU A 26 7.18 11.14 11.69
C LEU A 26 7.44 12.65 11.56
N SER A 27 7.99 13.09 10.42
CA SER A 27 8.18 14.52 10.13
C SER A 27 6.95 15.19 9.54
N PHE A 28 6.03 14.43 8.94
CA PHE A 28 4.81 14.94 8.29
C PHE A 28 3.68 15.28 9.28
N GLU A 29 3.65 14.65 10.46
CA GLU A 29 2.58 14.85 11.45
C GLU A 29 2.64 16.21 12.16
N LYS A 30 3.76 16.95 12.10
CA LYS A 30 3.92 18.23 12.81
C LYS A 30 3.47 19.48 12.05
N GLU A 31 3.10 19.36 10.77
CA GLU A 31 2.81 20.54 9.92
C GLU A 31 1.30 20.76 9.64
N TYR A 32 0.42 19.83 10.06
CA TYR A 32 -1.01 19.85 9.71
C TYR A 32 -1.95 20.52 10.72
N ASP A 33 -1.44 21.09 11.82
CA ASP A 33 -2.25 21.76 12.86
C ASP A 33 -2.83 23.13 12.45
N SER A 34 -2.80 23.50 11.17
CA SER A 34 -3.29 24.81 10.70
C SER A 34 -4.37 24.78 9.62
N ILE A 35 -4.92 23.61 9.28
CA ILE A 35 -6.02 23.53 8.29
C ILE A 35 -7.35 23.81 9.00
N THR A 36 -8.01 24.89 8.60
CA THR A 36 -9.37 25.22 9.04
C THR A 36 -10.35 24.10 8.67
N PRO A 37 -11.24 23.68 9.58
CA PRO A 37 -12.25 22.69 9.28
C PRO A 37 -13.20 23.24 8.20
N MET A 38 -13.33 22.54 7.08
CA MET A 38 -14.49 22.72 6.22
C MET A 38 -15.69 22.19 6.99
N ASP A 39 -16.68 23.05 7.23
CA ASP A 39 -17.95 22.68 7.84
C ASP A 39 -18.64 21.63 6.97
N ILE A 40 -18.53 20.36 7.37
CA ILE A 40 -19.32 19.26 6.81
C ILE A 40 -20.59 19.20 7.66
N GLU A 41 -21.64 19.90 7.21
CA GLU A 41 -22.96 19.72 7.78
C GLU A 41 -23.45 18.30 7.50
N ASP A 42 -23.71 17.55 8.57
CA ASP A 42 -24.17 16.16 8.58
C ASP A 42 -25.66 16.10 8.22
N GLY A 43 -25.95 16.38 6.95
CA GLY A 43 -27.28 16.30 6.36
C GLY A 43 -27.49 14.94 5.69
N LYS A 44 -28.44 14.15 6.19
CA LYS A 44 -29.02 13.01 5.45
C LYS A 44 -29.65 13.53 4.16
N GLN A 45 -28.89 13.55 3.07
CA GLN A 45 -29.37 13.89 1.74
C GLN A 45 -29.41 12.63 0.88
N GLU A 46 -30.64 12.25 0.47
CA GLU A 46 -30.86 11.39 -0.68
C GLU A 46 -30.23 12.08 -1.90
N TYR A 47 -29.28 11.39 -2.54
CA TYR A 47 -28.59 11.88 -3.73
C TYR A 47 -29.58 11.96 -4.90
N GLY A 48 -30.22 13.12 -5.07
CA GLY A 48 -30.72 13.57 -6.35
C GLY A 48 -29.55 14.07 -7.17
N GLU A 49 -29.26 13.41 -8.29
CA GLU A 49 -28.34 13.91 -9.31
C GLU A 49 -28.90 15.21 -9.89
N GLN A 50 -28.48 16.35 -9.34
CA GLN A 50 -28.73 17.66 -9.93
C GLN A 50 -27.48 18.04 -10.72
N GLU A 51 -27.56 17.85 -12.04
CA GLU A 51 -26.59 18.38 -12.99
C GLU A 51 -26.70 19.92 -12.94
N GLU A 52 -25.75 20.59 -12.29
CA GLU A 52 -25.58 22.03 -12.39
C GLU A 52 -24.96 22.35 -13.76
N ASP A 53 -25.76 23.00 -14.62
CA ASP A 53 -25.32 23.65 -15.86
C ASP A 53 -24.44 24.85 -15.48
N ASP A 54 -23.13 24.63 -15.42
CA ASP A 54 -22.15 25.69 -15.20
C ASP A 54 -21.69 26.34 -16.51
N ASP A 55 -21.64 27.67 -16.45
CA ASP A 55 -21.42 28.62 -17.52
C ASP A 55 -20.12 28.41 -18.34
N VAL A 56 -20.24 28.80 -19.62
CA VAL A 56 -19.24 28.72 -20.68
C VAL A 56 -17.97 29.51 -20.36
N ALA A 57 -16.99 28.86 -19.73
CA ALA A 57 -15.62 29.35 -19.61
C ALA A 57 -14.72 28.71 -20.69
N ASP A 58 -14.38 29.50 -21.71
CA ASP A 58 -13.25 29.39 -22.64
C ASP A 58 -12.54 28.01 -22.78
N GLY A 59 -13.26 27.06 -23.40
CA GLY A 59 -12.91 26.48 -24.71
C GLY A 59 -11.60 25.70 -24.92
N MET A 60 -10.71 25.58 -23.93
CA MET A 60 -9.59 24.63 -24.01
C MET A 60 -9.82 23.50 -23.01
N ASP A 61 -9.98 22.29 -23.53
CA ASP A 61 -10.14 21.09 -22.73
C ASP A 61 -8.94 21.00 -21.75
N PHE A 62 -9.21 20.69 -20.48
CA PHE A 62 -8.16 20.61 -19.46
C PHE A 62 -7.07 19.62 -19.85
N LYS A 63 -7.46 18.58 -20.60
CA LYS A 63 -6.56 17.59 -21.20
C LYS A 63 -5.52 18.19 -22.14
N ASP A 64 -5.83 19.32 -22.78
CA ASP A 64 -4.93 19.98 -23.74
C ASP A 64 -3.88 20.86 -23.05
N LYS A 65 -4.12 21.26 -21.79
CA LYS A 65 -3.20 22.09 -20.99
C LYS A 65 -2.23 21.27 -20.14
N MET A 66 -2.55 20.01 -19.88
CA MET A 66 -1.73 19.11 -19.08
C MET A 66 -1.04 18.08 -19.97
N ASP A 67 0.28 17.93 -19.79
CA ASP A 67 1.05 16.87 -20.43
C ASP A 67 0.74 15.53 -19.77
N LEU A 68 -0.41 14.96 -20.17
CA LEU A 68 -0.95 13.71 -19.63
C LEU A 68 0.09 12.58 -19.58
N PRO A 69 0.95 12.38 -20.60
CA PRO A 69 2.07 11.45 -20.52
C PRO A 69 2.99 11.67 -19.30
N SER A 70 3.45 12.90 -19.08
CA SER A 70 4.33 13.22 -17.93
C SER A 70 3.65 13.01 -16.59
N ILE A 71 2.35 13.32 -16.49
CA ILE A 71 1.56 13.07 -15.27
C ILE A 71 1.35 11.58 -15.05
N GLY A 72 1.09 10.81 -16.12
CA GLY A 72 1.01 9.35 -16.05
C GLY A 72 2.31 8.72 -15.57
N ASP A 73 3.46 9.18 -16.08
CA ASP A 73 4.78 8.71 -15.66
C ASP A 73 5.07 9.04 -14.20
N VAL A 74 4.75 10.26 -13.75
CA VAL A 74 4.87 10.67 -12.34
C VAL A 74 3.92 9.86 -11.47
N PHE A 75 2.70 9.61 -11.93
CA PHE A 75 1.70 8.82 -11.21
C PHE A 75 2.18 7.38 -11.03
N GLU A 76 2.68 6.74 -12.09
CA GLU A 76 3.23 5.38 -12.05
C GLU A 76 4.50 5.30 -11.19
N LEU A 77 5.34 6.35 -11.20
CA LEU A 77 6.51 6.45 -10.32
C LEU A 77 6.10 6.54 -8.85
N CYS A 78 5.12 7.38 -8.53
CA CYS A 78 4.59 7.55 -7.18
C CYS A 78 3.80 6.32 -6.71
N LYS A 79 3.17 5.57 -7.62
CA LYS A 79 2.36 4.37 -7.33
C LYS A 79 3.16 3.30 -6.61
N ARG A 80 4.46 3.22 -6.86
CA ARG A 80 5.40 2.30 -6.18
C ARG A 80 5.60 2.62 -4.70
N GLY A 81 5.45 3.89 -4.29
CA GLY A 81 5.64 4.33 -2.91
C GLY A 81 4.34 4.56 -2.15
N CYS A 82 3.30 5.08 -2.82
CA CYS A 82 2.08 5.55 -2.16
C CYS A 82 0.85 4.64 -2.44
N GLY A 83 0.94 3.72 -3.40
CA GLY A 83 -0.19 2.90 -3.85
C GLY A 83 -1.16 3.67 -4.75
N SER A 84 -1.73 2.99 -5.76
CA SER A 84 -2.60 3.63 -6.78
C SER A 84 -3.83 4.31 -6.17
N ARG A 85 -4.37 3.76 -5.09
CA ARG A 85 -5.52 4.33 -4.38
C ARG A 85 -5.22 5.71 -3.83
N LYS A 86 -4.14 5.86 -3.04
CA LYS A 86 -3.84 7.12 -2.36
C LYS A 86 -3.67 8.23 -3.39
N LEU A 87 -2.94 7.94 -4.46
CA LEU A 87 -2.73 8.88 -5.56
C LEU A 87 -4.01 9.21 -6.31
N SER A 88 -4.86 8.21 -6.59
CA SER A 88 -6.15 8.46 -7.26
C SER A 88 -7.06 9.35 -6.41
N VAL A 89 -7.07 9.17 -5.09
CA VAL A 89 -7.89 9.96 -4.17
C VAL A 89 -7.37 11.38 -4.05
N LEU A 90 -6.05 11.56 -3.89
CA LEU A 90 -5.43 12.89 -3.83
C LEU A 90 -5.65 13.65 -5.13
N LEU A 91 -5.43 13.01 -6.28
CA LEU A 91 -5.63 13.63 -7.58
C LEU A 91 -7.10 13.99 -7.80
N TYR A 92 -8.03 13.09 -7.44
CA TYR A 92 -9.46 13.38 -7.45
C TYR A 92 -9.81 14.61 -6.58
N MET A 93 -9.28 14.70 -5.35
CA MET A 93 -9.54 15.82 -4.45
C MET A 93 -9.02 17.15 -5.00
N VAL A 94 -7.80 17.16 -5.55
CA VAL A 94 -7.19 18.34 -6.17
C VAL A 94 -8.02 18.81 -7.36
N LEU A 95 -8.44 17.89 -8.24
CA LEU A 95 -9.21 18.25 -9.43
C LEU A 95 -10.61 18.74 -9.08
N ARG A 96 -11.24 18.17 -8.05
CA ARG A 96 -12.52 18.69 -7.52
C ARG A 96 -12.36 20.07 -6.89
N HIS A 97 -11.24 20.33 -6.22
CA HIS A 97 -10.94 21.66 -5.67
C HIS A 97 -10.81 22.72 -6.77
N PHE A 98 -10.25 22.37 -7.93
CA PHE A 98 -10.20 23.24 -9.10
C PHE A 98 -11.49 23.31 -9.94
N GLY A 99 -12.59 22.69 -9.47
CA GLY A 99 -13.89 22.77 -10.14
C GLY A 99 -14.04 21.87 -11.37
N HIS A 100 -13.17 20.88 -11.58
CA HIS A 100 -13.32 19.98 -12.72
C HIS A 100 -14.57 19.10 -12.58
N THR A 101 -15.27 18.88 -13.70
CA THR A 101 -16.47 18.04 -13.75
C THR A 101 -16.14 16.59 -13.47
N TRP A 102 -17.11 15.86 -12.90
CA TRP A 102 -16.92 14.44 -12.56
C TRP A 102 -16.52 13.59 -13.78
N ARG A 103 -17.11 13.86 -14.94
CA ARG A 103 -16.81 13.13 -16.19
C ARG A 103 -15.38 13.39 -16.67
N ALA A 104 -14.89 14.63 -16.57
CA ALA A 104 -13.52 14.97 -16.95
C ALA A 104 -12.49 14.29 -16.03
N ILE A 105 -12.76 14.27 -14.73
CA ILE A 105 -11.89 13.62 -13.74
C ILE A 105 -11.90 12.10 -13.95
N ASP A 106 -13.06 11.49 -14.20
CA ASP A 106 -13.16 10.04 -14.42
C ASP A 106 -12.41 9.62 -15.69
N ALA A 107 -12.53 10.40 -16.76
CA ALA A 107 -11.78 10.18 -17.98
C ALA A 107 -10.26 10.30 -17.76
N LEU A 108 -9.82 11.33 -17.03
CA LEU A 108 -8.40 11.51 -16.68
C LEU A 108 -7.87 10.35 -15.83
N LEU A 109 -8.60 9.96 -14.77
CA LEU A 109 -8.21 8.85 -13.90
C LEU A 109 -8.15 7.55 -14.66
N HIS A 110 -9.07 7.31 -15.60
CA HIS A 110 -9.02 6.17 -16.49
C HIS A 110 -7.78 6.21 -17.41
N ASP A 111 -7.45 7.36 -17.99
CA ASP A 111 -6.32 7.53 -18.91
C ASP A 111 -4.96 7.27 -18.23
N ILE A 112 -4.85 7.41 -16.90
CA ILE A 112 -3.63 7.17 -16.11
C ILE A 112 -3.65 5.86 -15.31
N ASP A 113 -4.57 4.93 -15.61
CA ASP A 113 -4.78 3.68 -14.86
C ASP A 113 -5.00 3.90 -13.34
N GLY A 114 -5.70 4.98 -13.00
CA GLY A 114 -6.17 5.32 -11.66
C GLY A 114 -7.51 4.65 -11.30
N ASN A 115 -7.96 4.84 -10.06
CA ASN A 115 -9.28 4.41 -9.64
C ASN A 115 -10.37 5.31 -10.23
N GLN A 116 -11.49 4.72 -10.65
CA GLN A 116 -12.69 5.47 -11.05
C GLN A 116 -13.12 6.50 -10.00
N CYS A 117 -13.70 7.62 -10.44
CA CYS A 117 -14.13 8.71 -9.58
C CYS A 117 -15.05 8.23 -8.44
N ARG A 118 -15.95 7.28 -8.71
CA ARG A 118 -16.85 6.73 -7.68
C ARG A 118 -16.07 6.09 -6.52
N VAL A 119 -14.99 5.39 -6.84
CA VAL A 119 -14.12 4.75 -5.85
C VAL A 119 -13.29 5.81 -5.14
N ALA A 120 -12.68 6.74 -5.88
CA ALA A 120 -11.90 7.83 -5.30
C ALA A 120 -12.72 8.68 -4.33
N HIS A 121 -13.93 9.10 -4.72
CA HIS A 121 -14.86 9.85 -3.89
C HIS A 121 -15.24 9.11 -2.60
N LYS A 122 -15.53 7.81 -2.68
CA LYS A 122 -15.82 6.99 -1.49
C LYS A 122 -14.67 7.09 -0.48
N TRP A 123 -13.43 6.97 -0.96
CA TRP A 123 -12.24 7.01 -0.11
C TRP A 123 -11.85 8.41 0.34
N THR A 124 -12.23 9.45 -0.39
CA THR A 124 -12.11 10.85 0.08
C THR A 124 -12.84 11.06 1.38
N LYS A 125 -14.02 10.45 1.58
CA LYS A 125 -14.74 10.55 2.86
C LYS A 125 -13.91 9.98 4.01
N SER A 126 -13.34 8.79 3.85
CA SER A 126 -12.45 8.17 4.86
C SER A 126 -11.19 9.00 5.14
N PHE A 127 -10.62 9.61 4.10
CA PHE A 127 -9.47 10.50 4.23
C PHE A 127 -9.82 11.76 5.02
N LEU A 128 -10.94 12.42 4.71
CA LEU A 128 -11.39 13.63 5.39
C LEU A 128 -11.83 13.38 6.83
N THR A 129 -12.34 12.19 7.15
CA THR A 129 -12.69 11.80 8.53
C THR A 129 -11.47 11.44 9.39
N GLY A 130 -10.25 11.50 8.83
CA GLY A 130 -9.02 11.15 9.53
C GLY A 130 -8.85 9.65 9.82
N ASP A 131 -9.67 8.78 9.20
CA ASP A 131 -9.56 7.34 9.35
C ASP A 131 -8.53 6.79 8.36
N PHE A 132 -7.27 7.13 8.62
CA PHE A 132 -6.15 6.73 7.77
C PHE A 132 -5.92 5.22 7.77
N ASN A 133 -6.24 4.52 8.88
CA ASN A 133 -6.15 3.07 8.94
C ASN A 133 -7.10 2.41 7.94
N ALA A 134 -8.37 2.83 7.90
CA ALA A 134 -9.30 2.32 6.89
C ALA A 134 -8.90 2.73 5.46
N PHE A 135 -8.30 3.91 5.30
CA PHE A 135 -7.81 4.38 4.00
C PHE A 135 -6.63 3.55 3.48
N GLU A 136 -5.72 3.16 4.37
CA GLU A 136 -4.57 2.30 4.09
C GLU A 136 -4.95 0.84 3.89
N ASP A 137 -5.91 0.32 4.66
CA ASP A 137 -6.40 -1.04 4.53
C ASP A 137 -7.35 -1.15 3.32
N ASP A 138 -6.82 -1.55 2.17
CA ASP A 138 -7.67 -2.11 1.11
C ASP A 138 -8.24 -3.43 1.63
N GLY A 139 -9.49 -3.40 2.10
CA GLY A 139 -10.25 -4.61 2.37
C GLY A 139 -10.36 -5.57 1.17
N ARG A 140 -9.84 -5.19 0.00
CA ARG A 140 -9.42 -6.14 -1.03
C ARG A 140 -8.00 -6.57 -0.72
N ASP A 141 -7.93 -7.72 -0.07
CA ASP A 141 -6.80 -8.60 0.26
C ASP A 141 -5.92 -9.00 -0.97
N GLY A 142 -5.71 -8.09 -1.93
CA GLY A 142 -4.82 -8.22 -3.07
C GLY A 142 -3.46 -7.69 -2.66
N LYS A 143 -2.49 -8.60 -2.48
CA LYS A 143 -1.07 -8.37 -2.16
C LYS A 143 -0.56 -6.98 -2.60
N HIS A 144 -0.62 -6.00 -1.69
CA HIS A 144 -0.11 -4.63 -1.91
C HIS A 144 1.41 -4.57 -2.05
N SER A 145 2.08 -5.67 -1.75
CA SER A 145 3.46 -5.92 -2.06
C SER A 145 3.59 -7.42 -2.29
N ASP A 146 4.59 -7.85 -3.06
CA ASP A 146 4.99 -9.25 -3.09
C ASP A 146 5.08 -9.72 -1.64
N GLY A 147 4.20 -10.64 -1.26
CA GLY A 147 4.16 -11.18 0.08
C GLY A 147 5.53 -11.77 0.40
N PHE A 148 5.88 -11.87 1.68
CA PHE A 148 7.19 -12.39 2.07
C PHE A 148 7.54 -13.72 1.37
N TYR A 149 6.57 -14.62 1.21
CA TYR A 149 6.76 -15.90 0.51
C TYR A 149 6.74 -15.80 -1.02
N ASP A 150 6.24 -14.72 -1.61
CA ASP A 150 6.37 -14.48 -3.06
C ASP A 150 7.81 -14.10 -3.41
N LEU A 151 8.47 -13.34 -2.54
CA LEU A 151 9.88 -12.98 -2.68
C LEU A 151 10.82 -14.14 -2.31
N PHE A 152 10.40 -14.99 -1.38
CA PHE A 152 11.19 -16.10 -0.84
C PHE A 152 10.37 -17.40 -0.76
N PRO A 153 9.99 -17.99 -1.91
CA PRO A 153 9.19 -19.22 -1.95
C PRO A 153 9.92 -20.42 -1.34
N GLU A 154 11.25 -20.44 -1.38
CA GLU A 154 12.07 -21.47 -0.76
C GLU A 154 11.89 -21.45 0.77
N LEU A 155 11.80 -20.27 1.38
CA LEU A 155 11.55 -20.13 2.82
C LEU A 155 10.17 -20.63 3.22
N GLU A 156 9.15 -20.49 2.36
CA GLU A 156 7.82 -21.05 2.64
C GLU A 156 7.87 -22.58 2.73
N THR A 157 8.56 -23.19 1.76
CA THR A 157 8.67 -24.65 1.65
C THR A 157 9.40 -25.22 2.86
N GLU A 158 10.55 -24.62 3.22
CA GLU A 158 11.34 -25.04 4.39
C GLU A 158 10.59 -24.82 5.70
N ALA A 159 9.89 -23.69 5.84
CA ALA A 159 9.09 -23.40 7.02
C ALA A 159 7.96 -24.41 7.23
N LYS A 160 7.25 -24.81 6.17
CA LYS A 160 6.21 -25.85 6.25
C LYS A 160 6.79 -27.18 6.73
N VAL A 161 7.96 -27.59 6.22
CA VAL A 161 8.65 -28.80 6.67
C VAL A 161 9.00 -28.69 8.16
N PHE A 162 9.60 -27.58 8.58
CA PHE A 162 9.95 -27.33 9.97
C PHE A 162 8.75 -27.39 10.92
N VAL A 163 7.60 -26.83 10.51
CA VAL A 163 6.35 -26.89 11.26
C VAL A 163 5.85 -28.33 11.38
N ILE A 164 5.79 -29.08 10.27
CA ILE A 164 5.35 -30.49 10.28
C ILE A 164 6.23 -31.33 11.19
N GLU A 165 7.55 -31.18 11.11
CA GLU A 165 8.51 -31.89 11.96
C GLU A 165 8.36 -31.52 13.43
N SER A 166 8.10 -30.24 13.73
CA SER A 166 7.93 -29.76 15.10
C SER A 166 6.61 -30.24 15.72
N CYS A 167 5.51 -30.20 14.97
CA CYS A 167 4.20 -30.72 15.40
C CYS A 167 4.17 -32.25 15.49
N SER A 168 5.06 -32.95 14.78
CA SER A 168 5.18 -34.42 14.85
C SER A 168 5.89 -34.90 16.13
N LYS A 169 6.52 -33.99 16.89
CA LYS A 169 7.15 -34.32 18.17
C LYS A 169 6.08 -34.56 19.23
N LYS A 170 6.36 -35.46 20.17
CA LYS A 170 5.45 -35.75 21.30
C LYS A 170 5.35 -34.62 22.34
N SER A 171 6.16 -33.58 22.19
CA SER A 171 6.20 -32.38 23.04
C SER A 171 5.31 -31.29 22.44
N ALA A 172 4.35 -30.77 23.20
CA ALA A 172 3.44 -29.70 22.77
C ALA A 172 4.02 -28.28 23.01
N ASP A 173 5.33 -28.13 22.84
CA ASP A 173 6.06 -26.90 23.19
C ASP A 173 6.24 -25.97 21.99
N PHE A 174 5.85 -26.41 20.79
CA PHE A 174 6.01 -25.65 19.57
C PHE A 174 5.07 -24.43 19.54
N SER A 175 5.63 -23.26 19.22
CA SER A 175 4.92 -22.00 19.22
C SER A 175 5.23 -21.14 17.99
N ALA A 176 4.40 -20.13 17.73
CA ALA A 176 4.60 -19.21 16.60
C ALA A 176 5.94 -18.45 16.66
N ILE A 177 6.48 -18.21 17.87
CA ILE A 177 7.78 -17.57 18.04
C ILE A 177 8.94 -18.48 17.59
N ASP A 178 8.79 -19.81 17.69
CA ASP A 178 9.79 -20.75 17.20
C ASP A 178 9.86 -20.72 15.67
N LEU A 179 8.71 -20.64 15.00
CA LEU A 179 8.62 -20.42 13.56
C LEU A 179 9.25 -19.08 13.15
N ALA A 180 8.95 -18.01 13.89
CA ALA A 180 9.51 -16.68 13.60
C ALA A 180 11.05 -16.68 13.71
N LYS A 181 11.61 -17.30 14.75
CA LYS A 181 13.07 -17.46 14.93
C LYS A 181 13.70 -18.32 13.84
N TYR A 182 13.02 -19.39 13.43
CA TYR A 182 13.47 -20.25 12.33
C TYR A 182 13.55 -19.47 11.01
N LEU A 183 12.49 -18.75 10.66
CA LEU A 183 12.42 -17.91 9.45
C LEU A 183 13.48 -16.81 9.46
N ASP A 184 13.67 -16.14 10.59
CA ASP A 184 14.69 -15.11 10.78
C ASP A 184 16.09 -15.64 10.45
N LYS A 185 16.46 -16.78 11.07
CA LYS A 185 17.73 -17.44 10.82
C LYS A 185 17.90 -17.83 9.35
N ARG A 186 16.92 -18.51 8.76
CA ARG A 186 16.99 -18.97 7.36
C ARG A 186 17.03 -17.82 6.36
N PHE A 187 16.34 -16.71 6.63
CA PHE A 187 16.37 -15.53 5.80
C PHE A 187 17.78 -14.93 5.71
N TYR A 188 18.46 -14.75 6.84
CA TYR A 188 19.83 -14.21 6.85
C TYR A 188 20.85 -15.18 6.23
N GLU A 189 20.66 -16.50 6.42
CA GLU A 189 21.47 -17.51 5.74
C GLU A 189 21.31 -17.46 4.20
N LEU A 190 20.07 -17.30 3.71
CA LEU A 190 19.77 -17.29 2.28
C LEU A 190 20.22 -15.98 1.61
N THR A 191 20.02 -14.84 2.27
CA THR A 191 20.30 -13.51 1.71
C THR A 191 21.75 -13.06 1.93
N GLN A 192 22.48 -13.70 2.85
CA GLN A 192 23.80 -13.28 3.32
C GLN A 192 23.81 -11.84 3.88
N ALA A 193 22.64 -11.34 4.30
CA ALA A 193 22.56 -10.04 4.95
C ALA A 193 23.07 -10.14 6.39
N SER A 194 23.73 -9.10 6.87
CA SER A 194 24.08 -8.95 8.28
C SER A 194 22.86 -8.47 9.06
N LYS A 195 22.53 -9.15 10.16
CA LYS A 195 21.48 -8.70 11.09
C LYS A 195 21.96 -7.44 11.82
N ILE A 196 21.27 -6.33 11.63
CA ILE A 196 21.63 -5.02 12.22
C ILE A 196 20.97 -4.86 13.60
N ASN A 197 19.74 -5.35 13.75
CA ASN A 197 18.94 -5.22 14.98
C ASN A 197 18.36 -6.58 15.40
N ASP A 198 17.95 -6.72 16.66
CA ASP A 198 17.29 -7.93 17.19
C ASP A 198 15.84 -8.12 16.74
N THR A 199 15.37 -7.28 15.81
CA THR A 199 14.06 -7.41 15.17
C THR A 199 13.99 -8.66 14.30
N LEU A 200 12.89 -9.40 14.42
CA LEU A 200 12.59 -10.56 13.57
C LEU A 200 12.15 -10.11 12.18
N VAL A 201 12.61 -10.81 11.14
CA VAL A 201 12.20 -10.57 9.73
C VAL A 201 10.68 -10.75 9.55
N ARG A 202 10.08 -11.64 10.34
CA ARG A 202 8.63 -11.86 10.38
C ARG A 202 8.16 -11.92 11.83
N SER A 203 7.12 -11.18 12.18
CA SER A 203 6.61 -11.14 13.54
C SER A 203 5.98 -12.48 13.97
N SER A 204 5.90 -12.71 15.27
CA SER A 204 5.22 -13.88 15.85
C SER A 204 3.74 -13.92 15.45
N GLU A 205 3.10 -12.75 15.41
CA GLU A 205 1.69 -12.58 15.04
C GLU A 205 1.45 -12.96 13.57
N SER A 206 2.36 -12.56 12.67
CA SER A 206 2.31 -12.96 11.26
C SER A 206 2.49 -14.47 11.11
N CYS A 207 3.46 -15.05 11.84
CA CYS A 207 3.68 -16.50 11.86
C CYS A 207 2.46 -17.26 12.38
N ARG A 208 1.69 -16.70 13.33
CA ARG A 208 0.43 -17.30 13.79
C ARG A 208 -0.62 -17.39 12.67
N LEU A 209 -0.68 -16.38 11.80
CA LEU A 209 -1.57 -16.41 10.63
C LEU A 209 -1.10 -17.47 9.63
N ASP A 210 0.21 -17.64 9.46
CA ASP A 210 0.77 -18.67 8.58
C ASP A 210 0.46 -20.09 9.07
N LEU A 211 0.65 -20.35 10.37
CA LEU A 211 0.29 -21.64 10.98
C LEU A 211 -1.20 -21.96 10.76
N ARG A 212 -2.08 -20.98 10.98
CA ARG A 212 -3.51 -21.13 10.73
C ARG A 212 -3.80 -21.43 9.25
N ARG A 213 -3.09 -20.79 8.32
CA ARG A 213 -3.22 -21.04 6.87
C ARG A 213 -2.72 -22.43 6.48
N TRP A 214 -1.71 -22.96 7.16
CA TRP A 214 -1.14 -24.28 6.89
C TRP A 214 -1.83 -25.42 7.64
N GLY A 215 -2.73 -25.11 8.58
CA GLY A 215 -3.47 -26.11 9.36
C GLY A 215 -2.66 -26.75 10.50
N ALA A 216 -1.69 -26.01 11.04
CA ALA A 216 -0.84 -26.44 12.16
C ALA A 216 -1.25 -25.81 13.49
#